data_AF-A0A7S2Q4U9-F1
#
_entry.id   AF-A0A7S2Q4U9-F1
#
_cell.length_a   1.000
_cell.length_b   1.000
_cell.length_c   1.000
_cell.angle_alpha   90.00
_cell.angle_beta   90.00
_cell.angle_gamma   90.00
#
_symmetry.space_group_name_H-M   'P 1'
#
loop_
_entity.id
_entity.type
_entity.pdbx_description
1 polymer ?
#
loop_
_entity_poly.entity_id
_entity_poly.type
_entity_poly.pdbx_seq_one_letter_code
_entity_poly.pdbx_strand_id
1 'polypeptide(L)'
;FFVAYPRVDGRLVTDLHKIAWRYVRGWLAVDLAIVAAEVILLAGSSSPKFAALSRTTKITRVAHVMRAVRFVRMPKGLLKFISDDAASDPIGLLVYILALLCGLIFLNHFGACAWYALGRWSGEGKAAWLDFIISECGGRDGGCPYTVSFHWTLAQYTPAKINYHPQNVQERVFAICVVFVGLVVYSSMLGSITALITSGRNRAMERLREG
;
A
#
# COMPACT_ATOMS: atom_id res chain seq x y z
N PHE A 1 1.44 20.06 -7.72
CA PHE A 1 2.28 21.13 -8.27
C PHE A 1 2.68 22.22 -7.25
N PHE A 2 2.06 22.31 -6.07
CA PHE A 2 2.36 23.37 -5.08
C PHE A 2 2.78 22.87 -3.69
N VAL A 3 3.58 21.81 -3.60
CA VAL A 3 4.07 21.33 -2.29
C VAL A 3 5.53 21.76 -2.13
N ALA A 4 5.77 22.71 -1.24
CA ALA A 4 7.12 23.11 -0.83
C ALA A 4 7.84 21.91 -0.20
N TYR A 5 9.11 21.71 -0.52
CA TYR A 5 9.92 20.66 0.10
C TYR A 5 10.92 21.29 1.08
N PRO A 6 11.11 20.69 2.27
CA PRO A 6 12.09 21.22 3.21
C PRO A 6 13.50 20.85 2.74
N ARG A 7 14.41 21.82 2.79
CA ARG A 7 15.85 21.57 2.62
C ARG A 7 16.43 20.98 3.91
N VAL A 8 17.62 20.38 3.82
CA VAL A 8 18.36 19.83 4.98
C VAL A 8 18.58 20.90 6.07
N ASP A 9 18.59 22.18 5.67
CA ASP A 9 18.82 23.37 6.49
C ASP A 9 17.54 23.86 7.22
N GLY A 10 16.44 23.10 7.23
CA GLY A 10 15.16 23.47 7.86
C GLY A 10 14.33 24.53 7.12
N ARG A 11 14.89 25.20 6.11
CA ARG A 11 14.18 26.19 5.30
C ARG A 11 13.32 25.54 4.22
N LEU A 12 12.06 25.98 4.11
CA LEU A 12 11.14 25.59 3.05
C LEU A 12 11.57 26.24 1.73
N VAL A 13 11.89 25.43 0.73
CA VAL A 13 12.19 25.95 -0.62
C VAL A 13 10.86 26.18 -1.33
N THR A 14 10.52 27.45 -1.51
CA THR A 14 9.31 27.91 -2.23
C THR A 14 9.57 28.20 -3.71
N ASP A 15 10.83 28.09 -4.16
CA ASP A 15 11.22 28.27 -5.57
C ASP A 15 10.51 27.27 -6.49
N LEU A 16 9.49 27.75 -7.19
CA LEU A 16 8.67 26.98 -8.13
C LEU A 16 9.51 26.28 -9.20
N HIS A 17 10.56 26.93 -9.69
CA HIS A 17 11.45 26.37 -10.71
C HIS A 17 12.21 25.13 -10.22
N LYS A 18 12.71 25.15 -8.98
CA LYS A 18 13.44 24.02 -8.39
C LYS A 18 12.50 22.86 -8.04
N ILE A 19 11.27 23.17 -7.62
CA ILE A 19 10.22 22.17 -7.35
C ILE A 19 9.80 21.49 -8.66
N ALA A 20 9.55 22.26 -9.71
CA ALA A 20 9.15 21.76 -11.01
C ALA A 20 10.21 20.83 -11.61
N TRP A 21 11.48 21.23 -11.59
CA TRP A 21 12.56 20.43 -12.18
C TRP A 21 12.78 19.09 -11.47
N ARG A 22 12.63 19.07 -10.15
CA ARG A 22 12.72 17.84 -9.36
C ARG A 22 11.53 16.90 -9.60
N TYR A 23 10.36 17.45 -9.84
CA TYR A 23 9.17 16.67 -10.19
C TYR A 23 9.27 16.08 -11.61
N VAL A 24 9.71 16.89 -12.58
CA VAL A 24 9.95 16.48 -13.97
C VAL A 24 10.92 15.30 -14.06
N ARG A 25 12.03 15.36 -13.32
CA ARG A 25 13.06 14.30 -13.33
C ARG A 25 12.67 13.02 -12.57
N GLY A 26 11.68 13.09 -11.69
CA GLY A 26 11.29 11.96 -10.84
C GLY A 26 10.02 11.26 -11.29
N TRP A 27 8.89 11.97 -11.20
CA TRP A 27 7.56 11.34 -11.19
C TRP A 27 6.68 11.74 -12.37
N LEU A 28 7.06 12.77 -13.14
CA LEU A 28 6.29 13.24 -14.29
C LEU A 28 6.09 12.14 -15.34
N ALA A 29 7.11 11.35 -15.66
CA ALA A 29 6.98 10.28 -16.66
C ALA A 29 5.94 9.23 -16.25
N VAL A 30 5.92 8.86 -14.97
CA VAL A 30 4.94 7.90 -14.42
C VAL A 30 3.54 8.50 -14.38
N ASP A 31 3.41 9.77 -13.99
CA ASP A 31 2.12 10.47 -13.99
C ASP A 31 1.54 10.65 -15.37
N LEU A 32 2.38 11.05 -16.33
CA LEU A 32 2.00 11.21 -17.72
C LEU A 32 1.59 9.88 -18.34
N ALA A 33 2.30 8.78 -18.03
CA ALA A 33 1.92 7.44 -18.49
C ALA A 33 0.55 7.00 -17.93
N ILE A 34 0.27 7.29 -16.65
CA ILE A 34 -1.04 7.00 -16.04
C ILE A 34 -2.15 7.81 -16.70
N VAL A 35 -1.96 9.12 -16.85
CA VAL A 35 -2.97 10.00 -17.46
C VAL A 35 -3.18 9.66 -18.93
N ALA A 36 -2.11 9.37 -19.68
CA ALA A 36 -2.20 8.92 -21.06
C ALA A 36 -2.98 7.61 -21.16
N ALA A 37 -2.71 6.63 -20.29
CA ALA A 37 -3.47 5.39 -20.25
C ALA A 37 -4.96 5.62 -19.95
N GLU A 38 -5.30 6.50 -18.99
CA GLU A 38 -6.70 6.85 -18.69
C GLU A 38 -7.40 7.55 -19.87
N VAL A 39 -6.73 8.49 -20.53
CA VAL A 39 -7.28 9.21 -21.69
C VAL A 39 -7.47 8.28 -22.89
N ILE A 40 -6.51 7.39 -23.16
CA ILE A 40 -6.62 6.39 -24.24
C ILE A 40 -7.79 5.43 -23.96
N LEU A 41 -7.96 5.00 -22.71
CA LEU A 41 -9.09 4.17 -22.29
C LEU A 41 -10.43 4.88 -22.46
N LEU A 42 -10.50 6.15 -22.06
CA LEU A 42 -11.72 6.96 -22.17
C LEU A 42 -12.04 7.28 -23.64
N ALA A 43 -11.04 7.67 -24.43
CA ALA A 43 -11.19 7.98 -25.86
C ALA A 43 -11.51 6.73 -26.70
N GLY A 44 -10.98 5.56 -26.33
CA GLY A 44 -11.32 4.29 -26.97
C GLY A 44 -12.72 3.78 -26.66
N SER A 45 -13.33 4.24 -25.55
CA SER A 45 -14.67 3.78 -25.13
C SER A 45 -15.81 4.16 -26.07
N SER A 46 -15.61 5.14 -26.96
CA SER A 46 -16.58 5.60 -27.96
C SER A 46 -16.51 4.84 -29.30
N SER A 47 -15.48 4.04 -29.54
CA SER A 47 -15.40 3.19 -30.75
C SER A 47 -15.85 1.76 -30.44
N PRO A 48 -16.67 1.10 -31.28
CA PRO A 48 -17.22 -0.23 -30.98
C PRO A 48 -16.13 -1.32 -30.87
N LYS A 49 -15.00 -1.18 -31.56
CA LYS A 49 -13.86 -2.11 -31.50
C LYS A 49 -13.06 -1.98 -30.21
N PHE A 50 -12.78 -0.75 -29.75
CA PHE A 50 -12.11 -0.54 -28.46
C PHE A 50 -13.06 -0.67 -27.26
N ALA A 51 -14.37 -0.47 -27.44
CA ALA A 51 -15.38 -0.75 -26.41
C ALA A 51 -15.47 -2.25 -26.10
N ALA A 52 -15.29 -3.13 -27.10
CA ALA A 52 -15.16 -4.58 -26.88
C ALA A 52 -13.85 -4.93 -26.14
N LEU A 53 -12.75 -4.26 -26.49
CA LEU A 53 -11.45 -4.46 -25.85
C LEU A 53 -11.44 -3.95 -24.39
N SER A 54 -12.04 -2.78 -24.13
CA SER A 54 -12.17 -2.18 -22.79
C SER A 54 -13.26 -2.84 -21.93
N ARG A 55 -14.27 -3.48 -22.55
CA ARG A 55 -15.22 -4.41 -21.88
C ARG A 55 -14.54 -5.68 -21.39
N THR A 56 -13.33 -5.98 -21.84
CA THR A 56 -12.51 -6.96 -21.13
C THR A 56 -12.24 -6.39 -19.74
N THR A 57 -12.99 -6.89 -18.75
CA THR A 57 -12.99 -6.47 -17.32
C THR A 57 -11.60 -6.33 -16.68
N LYS A 58 -10.58 -6.84 -17.36
CA LYS A 58 -9.15 -6.75 -17.07
C LYS A 58 -8.61 -5.32 -17.21
N ILE A 59 -8.94 -4.57 -18.27
CA ILE A 59 -8.29 -3.27 -18.56
C ILE A 59 -8.86 -2.14 -17.67
N THR A 60 -10.17 -2.12 -17.47
CA THR A 60 -10.82 -1.16 -16.55
C THR A 60 -10.36 -1.35 -15.10
N ARG A 61 -10.21 -2.61 -14.64
CA ARG A 61 -9.68 -2.89 -13.28
C ARG A 61 -8.23 -2.41 -13.12
N VAL A 62 -7.36 -2.61 -14.12
CA VAL A 62 -5.97 -2.12 -14.07
C VAL A 62 -5.93 -0.59 -13.93
N ALA A 63 -6.78 0.15 -14.67
CA ALA A 63 -6.85 1.60 -14.54
C ALA A 63 -7.29 2.06 -13.13
N HIS A 64 -8.23 1.35 -12.50
CA HIS A 64 -8.63 1.63 -11.11
C HIS A 64 -7.51 1.36 -10.10
N VAL A 65 -6.71 0.29 -10.30
CA VAL A 65 -5.53 0.00 -9.46
C VAL A 65 -4.43 1.06 -9.65
N MET A 66 -4.24 1.60 -10.86
CA MET A 66 -3.29 2.71 -11.09
C MET A 66 -3.68 3.99 -10.34
N ARG A 67 -4.98 4.22 -10.05
CA ARG A 67 -5.42 5.31 -9.17
C ARG A 67 -5.03 5.08 -7.72
N ALA A 68 -5.11 3.84 -7.25
CA ALA A 68 -4.67 3.47 -5.90
C ALA A 68 -3.18 3.74 -5.67
N VAL A 69 -2.34 3.54 -6.70
CA VAL A 69 -0.90 3.89 -6.65
C VAL A 69 -0.68 5.38 -6.38
N ARG A 70 -1.61 6.27 -6.75
CA ARG A 70 -1.53 7.69 -6.37
C ARG A 70 -1.64 7.92 -4.87
N PHE A 71 -2.38 7.08 -4.13
CA PHE A 71 -2.49 7.18 -2.67
C PHE A 71 -1.21 6.74 -1.95
N VAL A 72 -0.45 5.81 -2.54
CA VAL A 72 0.90 5.42 -2.07
C VAL A 72 1.89 6.60 -2.18
N ARG A 73 1.52 7.72 -2.83
CA ARG A 73 2.30 8.96 -2.89
C ARG A 73 2.09 9.91 -1.72
N MET A 74 1.26 9.55 -0.74
CA MET A 74 1.08 10.29 0.51
C MET A 74 2.07 9.97 1.67
N PRO A 75 3.31 9.44 1.52
CA PRO A 75 4.16 9.24 2.68
C PRO A 75 4.90 10.52 3.08
N LYS A 76 5.26 11.40 2.14
CA LYS A 76 6.23 12.48 2.43
C LYS A 76 5.70 13.61 3.32
N GLY A 77 4.40 13.89 3.27
CA GLY A 77 3.76 14.86 4.15
C GLY A 77 3.43 14.23 5.51
N LEU A 78 2.76 13.07 5.49
CA LEU A 78 2.32 12.36 6.70
C LEU A 78 3.50 11.89 7.56
N LEU A 79 4.52 11.25 6.98
CA LEU A 79 5.71 10.85 7.75
C LEU A 79 6.46 12.03 8.34
N LYS A 80 6.38 13.23 7.72
CA LYS A 80 7.11 14.40 8.16
C LYS A 80 6.38 15.21 9.24
N PHE A 81 5.05 15.30 9.14
CA PHE A 81 4.21 15.79 10.24
C PHE A 81 4.32 14.93 11.49
N ILE A 82 4.64 13.65 11.32
CA ILE A 82 4.79 12.75 12.44
C ILE A 82 6.25 12.65 12.93
N SER A 83 7.27 12.80 12.07
CA SER A 83 8.66 12.69 12.50
C SER A 83 9.16 13.85 13.35
N ASP A 84 8.69 15.07 13.10
CA ASP A 84 9.33 16.27 13.65
C ASP A 84 8.82 16.64 15.05
N ASP A 85 7.59 16.24 15.42
CA ASP A 85 6.97 16.53 16.74
C ASP A 85 6.61 15.29 17.59
N ALA A 86 6.55 14.08 17.02
CA ALA A 86 6.02 12.92 17.77
C ALA A 86 6.99 12.30 18.79
N ALA A 87 8.29 12.57 18.68
CA ALA A 87 9.30 11.91 19.52
C ALA A 87 9.41 12.54 20.93
N SER A 88 9.00 13.79 21.10
CA SER A 88 9.14 14.55 22.34
C SER A 88 8.01 14.29 23.35
N ASP A 89 6.79 14.04 22.88
CA ASP A 89 5.59 13.84 23.72
C ASP A 89 5.06 12.39 23.64
N PRO A 90 4.75 11.71 24.76
CA PRO A 90 4.04 10.42 24.75
C PRO A 90 2.76 10.42 23.90
N ILE A 91 2.04 11.55 23.80
CA ILE A 91 0.85 11.67 22.95
C ILE A 91 1.22 11.63 21.47
N GLY A 92 2.28 12.36 21.07
CA GLY A 92 2.76 12.39 19.70
C GLY A 92 3.18 10.99 19.20
N LEU A 93 3.86 10.24 20.06
CA LEU A 93 4.30 8.88 19.76
C LEU A 93 3.14 7.88 19.64
N LEU A 94 2.09 8.03 20.45
CA LEU A 94 0.85 7.25 20.29
C LEU A 94 0.18 7.53 18.94
N VAL A 95 0.06 8.81 18.57
CA VAL A 95 -0.48 9.24 17.27
C VAL A 95 0.34 8.65 16.12
N TYR A 96 1.66 8.58 16.25
CA TYR A 96 2.53 7.94 15.26
C TYR A 96 2.22 6.45 15.07
N ILE A 97 2.09 5.70 16.16
CA ILE A 97 1.79 4.27 16.10
C ILE A 97 0.41 4.04 15.49
N LEU A 98 -0.60 4.84 15.86
CA LEU A 98 -1.93 4.77 15.26
C LEU A 98 -1.88 5.07 13.75
N ALA A 99 -1.11 6.07 13.32
CA ALA A 99 -0.91 6.36 11.91
C ALA A 99 -0.23 5.21 11.16
N LEU A 100 0.77 4.56 11.76
CA LEU A 100 1.40 3.36 11.20
C LEU A 100 0.41 2.19 11.07
N LEU A 101 -0.44 1.96 12.08
CA LEU A 101 -1.48 0.93 12.04
C LEU A 101 -2.52 1.21 10.95
N CYS A 102 -2.98 2.46 10.82
CA CYS A 102 -3.86 2.87 9.72
C CYS A 102 -3.20 2.65 8.36
N GLY A 103 -1.92 2.99 8.23
CA GLY A 103 -1.13 2.73 7.03
C GLY A 103 -1.02 1.24 6.70
N LEU A 104 -0.84 0.39 7.72
CA LEU A 104 -0.81 -1.07 7.57
C LEU A 104 -2.15 -1.62 7.08
N ILE A 105 -3.27 -1.19 7.69
CA ILE A 105 -4.62 -1.60 7.26
C ILE A 105 -4.88 -1.19 5.81
N PHE A 106 -4.50 0.03 5.45
CA PHE A 106 -4.61 0.53 4.09
C PHE A 106 -3.79 -0.32 3.11
N LEU A 107 -2.52 -0.57 3.42
CA LEU A 107 -1.66 -1.43 2.59
C LEU A 107 -2.23 -2.85 2.47
N ASN A 108 -2.74 -3.42 3.56
CA ASN A 108 -3.35 -4.73 3.58
C ASN A 108 -4.59 -4.78 2.66
N HIS A 109 -5.43 -3.75 2.67
CA HIS A 109 -6.57 -3.66 1.77
C HIS A 109 -6.15 -3.72 0.29
N PHE A 110 -5.12 -2.97 -0.12
CA PHE A 110 -4.62 -3.05 -1.50
C PHE A 110 -4.01 -4.41 -1.82
N GLY A 111 -3.25 -4.98 -0.89
CA GLY A 111 -2.73 -6.34 -1.03
C GLY A 111 -3.86 -7.35 -1.25
N ALA A 112 -4.89 -7.31 -0.40
CA ALA A 112 -6.04 -8.20 -0.44
C ALA A 112 -6.84 -8.03 -1.73
N CYS A 113 -7.09 -6.79 -2.15
CA CYS A 113 -7.75 -6.50 -3.42
C CYS A 113 -6.93 -7.01 -4.61
N ALA A 114 -5.61 -6.84 -4.60
CA ALA A 114 -4.73 -7.33 -5.65
C ALA A 114 -4.70 -8.87 -5.68
N TRP A 115 -4.65 -9.53 -4.51
CA TRP A 115 -4.70 -10.99 -4.39
C TRP A 115 -6.02 -11.57 -4.91
N TYR A 116 -7.15 -11.00 -4.47
CA TYR A 116 -8.49 -11.34 -4.95
C TYR A 116 -8.62 -11.12 -6.46
N ALA A 117 -8.14 -9.99 -6.98
CA ALA A 117 -8.15 -9.70 -8.41
C ALA A 117 -7.27 -10.69 -9.21
N LEU A 118 -6.13 -11.10 -8.67
CA LEU A 118 -5.24 -12.08 -9.29
C LEU A 118 -5.90 -13.45 -9.40
N GLY A 119 -6.56 -13.92 -8.33
CA GLY A 119 -7.34 -15.15 -8.34
C GLY A 119 -8.47 -15.11 -9.37
N ARG A 120 -9.18 -13.99 -9.48
CA ARG A 120 -10.23 -13.77 -10.50
C ARG A 120 -9.68 -13.71 -11.92
N TRP A 121 -8.47 -13.17 -12.13
CA TRP A 121 -7.86 -13.08 -13.45
C TRP A 121 -7.33 -14.42 -13.94
N SER A 122 -6.94 -15.31 -13.03
CA SER A 122 -6.50 -16.65 -13.39
C SER A 122 -7.63 -17.54 -13.94
N GLY A 123 -8.90 -17.09 -13.91
CA GLY A 123 -10.09 -17.86 -14.27
C GLY A 123 -10.46 -17.90 -15.76
N GLU A 124 -10.07 -19.00 -16.42
CA GLU A 124 -10.91 -19.99 -17.13
C GLU A 124 -9.93 -21.12 -17.56
N GLY A 125 -9.91 -22.25 -16.82
CA GLY A 125 -9.11 -23.44 -17.16
C GLY A 125 -7.75 -23.63 -16.46
N LYS A 126 -7.37 -22.79 -15.49
CA LYS A 126 -6.18 -22.98 -14.64
C LYS A 126 -6.58 -22.96 -13.18
N ALA A 127 -6.13 -23.94 -12.39
CA ALA A 127 -6.39 -24.00 -10.96
C ALA A 127 -5.88 -22.73 -10.27
N ALA A 128 -6.77 -21.93 -9.69
CA ALA A 128 -6.42 -20.74 -8.92
C ALA A 128 -6.70 -20.96 -7.43
N TRP A 129 -5.99 -20.24 -6.55
CA TRP A 129 -6.28 -20.30 -5.11
C TRP A 129 -7.75 -19.94 -4.81
N LEU A 130 -8.35 -19.07 -5.63
CA LEU A 130 -9.70 -18.57 -5.46
C LEU A 130 -10.77 -19.66 -5.69
N ASP A 131 -10.52 -20.62 -6.58
CA ASP A 131 -11.50 -21.68 -6.90
C ASP A 131 -11.75 -22.57 -5.66
N PHE A 132 -10.67 -22.90 -4.94
CA PHE A 132 -10.74 -23.64 -3.69
C PHE A 132 -11.53 -22.86 -2.62
N ILE A 133 -11.24 -21.57 -2.46
CA ILE A 133 -11.90 -20.74 -1.43
C ILE A 133 -13.37 -20.51 -1.76
N ILE A 134 -13.75 -20.32 -3.02
CA ILE A 134 -15.17 -20.22 -3.41
C ILE A 134 -15.90 -21.52 -3.05
N SER A 135 -15.29 -22.68 -3.26
CA SER A 135 -15.89 -23.97 -2.88
C SER A 135 -16.06 -24.09 -1.35
N GLU A 136 -15.07 -23.67 -0.57
CA GLU A 136 -15.11 -23.68 0.90
C GLU A 136 -16.14 -22.68 1.44
N CYS A 137 -16.31 -21.53 0.78
CA CYS A 137 -17.29 -20.50 1.10
C CYS A 137 -18.73 -20.83 0.66
N GLY A 138 -19.00 -22.09 0.27
CA GLY A 138 -20.34 -22.53 -0.15
C GLY A 138 -20.77 -21.97 -1.50
N GLY A 139 -19.83 -21.76 -2.43
CA GLY A 139 -20.09 -21.28 -3.78
C GLY A 139 -20.42 -19.80 -3.91
N ARG A 140 -20.35 -19.02 -2.82
CA ARG A 140 -20.64 -17.58 -2.84
C ARG A 140 -19.39 -16.78 -3.17
N ASP A 141 -19.44 -16.06 -4.29
CA ASP A 141 -18.44 -15.06 -4.65
C ASP A 141 -18.68 -13.75 -3.88
N GLY A 142 -17.62 -13.07 -3.46
CA GLY A 142 -17.68 -11.76 -2.80
C GLY A 142 -17.12 -11.77 -1.37
N GLY A 143 -18.00 -11.74 -0.37
CA GLY A 143 -17.62 -11.42 1.02
C GLY A 143 -16.63 -12.41 1.67
N CYS A 144 -16.95 -13.71 1.61
CA CYS A 144 -16.11 -14.75 2.23
C CYS A 144 -14.71 -14.85 1.57
N PRO A 145 -14.60 -14.96 0.23
CA PRO A 145 -13.29 -14.98 -0.42
C PRO A 145 -12.46 -13.70 -0.20
N TYR A 146 -13.12 -12.54 -0.10
CA TYR A 146 -12.43 -11.28 0.20
C TYR A 146 -11.87 -11.24 1.63
N THR A 147 -12.63 -11.69 2.62
CA THR A 147 -12.15 -11.79 4.01
C THR A 147 -10.95 -12.74 4.12
N VAL A 148 -10.98 -13.88 3.41
CA VAL A 148 -9.84 -14.80 3.32
C VAL A 148 -8.64 -14.11 2.65
N SER A 149 -8.86 -13.34 1.59
CA SER A 149 -7.79 -12.55 0.94
C SER A 149 -7.13 -11.57 1.90
N PHE A 150 -7.96 -10.87 2.69
CA PHE A 150 -7.51 -9.88 3.67
C PHE A 150 -6.71 -10.51 4.81
N HIS A 151 -7.16 -11.68 5.29
CA HIS A 151 -6.45 -12.44 6.30
C HIS A 151 -5.12 -13.01 5.76
N TRP A 152 -5.12 -13.54 4.52
CA TRP A 152 -3.92 -14.04 3.88
C TRP A 152 -2.85 -12.96 3.73
N THR A 153 -3.20 -11.78 3.21
CA THR A 153 -2.21 -10.70 3.07
C THR A 153 -1.68 -10.20 4.41
N LEU A 154 -2.53 -10.18 5.44
CA LEU A 154 -2.11 -9.77 6.79
C LEU A 154 -1.09 -10.76 7.37
N ALA A 155 -1.31 -12.05 7.13
CA ALA A 155 -0.41 -13.15 7.49
C ALA A 155 0.87 -13.22 6.65
N GLN A 156 1.06 -12.33 5.66
CA GLN A 156 2.37 -12.16 5.01
C GLN A 156 3.25 -11.16 5.76
N TYR A 157 2.66 -10.30 6.61
CA TYR A 157 3.38 -9.29 7.39
C TYR A 157 3.82 -9.83 8.74
N THR A 158 3.01 -10.70 9.32
CA THR A 158 3.36 -11.51 10.49
C THR A 158 3.59 -12.93 9.99
N PRO A 159 4.66 -13.65 10.38
CA PRO A 159 4.88 -15.04 9.95
C PRO A 159 3.87 -15.99 10.62
N ALA A 160 2.59 -15.82 10.30
CA ALA A 160 1.47 -16.61 10.78
C ALA A 160 1.27 -17.80 9.84
N LYS A 161 0.82 -18.92 10.39
CA LYS A 161 0.50 -20.11 9.60
C LYS A 161 -0.76 -19.84 8.77
N ILE A 162 -0.67 -20.11 7.47
CA ILE A 162 -1.76 -19.98 6.50
C ILE A 162 -1.98 -21.31 5.80
N ASN A 163 -3.25 -21.68 5.58
CA ASN A 163 -3.63 -22.94 4.94
C ASN A 163 -3.80 -22.81 3.41
N TYR A 164 -3.71 -21.59 2.87
CA TYR A 164 -3.94 -21.30 1.46
C TYR A 164 -2.64 -20.82 0.82
N HIS A 165 -2.22 -21.56 -0.21
CA HIS A 165 -0.96 -21.35 -0.90
C HIS A 165 -1.20 -20.99 -2.36
N PRO A 166 -0.28 -20.21 -2.96
CA PRO A 166 -0.26 -19.98 -4.41
C PRO A 166 -0.25 -21.30 -5.20
N GLN A 167 -1.17 -21.43 -6.13
CA GLN A 167 -1.30 -22.59 -7.02
C GLN A 167 -0.53 -22.36 -8.33
N ASN A 168 -0.42 -21.11 -8.78
CA ASN A 168 0.20 -20.75 -10.05
C ASN A 168 1.51 -19.96 -9.90
N VAL A 169 2.37 -20.00 -10.92
CA VAL A 169 3.65 -19.25 -10.92
C VAL A 169 3.40 -17.75 -10.73
N GLN A 170 2.36 -17.20 -11.35
CA GLN A 170 2.00 -15.78 -11.21
C GLN A 170 1.61 -15.44 -9.76
N GLU A 171 0.84 -16.30 -9.11
CA GLU A 171 0.47 -16.17 -7.70
C GLU A 171 1.69 -16.29 -6.79
N ARG A 172 2.64 -17.19 -7.11
CA ARG A 172 3.88 -17.36 -6.35
C ARG A 172 4.76 -16.12 -6.42
N VAL A 173 4.95 -15.56 -7.62
CA VAL A 173 5.72 -14.33 -7.81
C VAL A 173 5.09 -13.18 -7.04
N PHE A 174 3.76 -13.02 -7.11
CA PHE A 174 3.04 -12.02 -6.34
C PHE A 174 3.23 -12.21 -4.82
N ALA A 175 3.09 -13.44 -4.32
CA ALA A 175 3.29 -13.75 -2.91
C ALA A 175 4.71 -13.41 -2.42
N ILE A 176 5.73 -13.73 -3.21
CA ILE A 176 7.13 -13.36 -2.90
C ILE A 176 7.26 -11.83 -2.79
N CYS A 177 6.70 -11.07 -3.73
CA CYS A 177 6.72 -9.61 -3.68
C CYS A 177 6.03 -9.06 -2.42
N VAL A 178 4.87 -9.60 -2.04
CA VAL A 178 4.13 -9.18 -0.83
C VAL A 178 4.95 -9.47 0.43
N VAL A 179 5.65 -10.61 0.50
CA VAL A 179 6.53 -10.95 1.61
C VAL A 179 7.68 -9.95 1.74
N PHE A 180 8.35 -9.56 0.65
CA PHE A 180 9.40 -8.54 0.71
C PHE A 180 8.89 -7.19 1.23
N VAL A 181 7.71 -6.75 0.77
CA VAL A 181 7.06 -5.54 1.29
C VAL A 181 6.73 -5.71 2.77
N GLY A 182 6.20 -6.87 3.15
CA GLY A 182 5.88 -7.24 4.53
C GLY A 182 7.08 -7.18 5.46
N LEU A 183 8.23 -7.70 5.04
CA LEU A 183 9.47 -7.65 5.80
C LEU A 183 9.88 -6.20 6.11
N VAL A 184 9.79 -5.29 5.13
CA VAL A 184 10.13 -3.88 5.33
C VAL A 184 9.17 -3.21 6.31
N VAL A 185 7.87 -3.42 6.13
CA VAL A 185 6.82 -2.83 6.97
C VAL A 185 6.91 -3.35 8.40
N TYR A 186 7.00 -4.67 8.58
CA TYR A 186 7.15 -5.30 9.89
C TYR A 186 8.40 -4.81 10.63
N SER A 187 9.55 -4.77 9.95
CA SER A 187 10.80 -4.26 10.54
C SER A 187 10.66 -2.80 11.01
N SER A 188 10.00 -1.95 10.20
CA SER A 188 9.80 -0.54 10.54
C SER A 188 8.86 -0.34 11.74
N MET A 189 7.80 -1.16 11.83
CA MET A 189 6.86 -1.13 12.94
C MET A 189 7.53 -1.61 14.22
N LEU A 190 8.27 -2.72 14.16
CA LEU A 190 9.04 -3.22 15.30
C LEU A 190 10.02 -2.16 15.81
N GLY A 191 10.79 -1.52 14.92
CA GLY A 191 11.71 -0.45 15.31
C GLY A 191 11.01 0.71 16.02
N SER A 192 9.82 1.09 15.54
CA SER A 192 9.00 2.16 16.14
C SER A 192 8.49 1.78 17.54
N ILE A 193 8.07 0.53 17.73
CA ILE A 193 7.63 0.00 19.04
C ILE A 193 8.81 -0.06 20.02
N THR A 194 9.97 -0.57 19.57
CA THR A 194 11.18 -0.62 20.41
C THR A 194 11.62 0.77 20.83
N ALA A 195 11.54 1.76 19.94
CA ALA A 195 11.83 3.15 20.28
C ALA A 195 10.87 3.67 21.36
N LEU A 196 9.58 3.37 21.26
CA LEU A 196 8.60 3.75 22.29
C LEU A 196 8.92 3.14 23.65
N ILE A 197 9.16 1.83 23.71
CA ILE A 197 9.47 1.15 24.97
C ILE A 197 10.75 1.74 25.59
N THR A 198 11.77 1.99 24.76
CA THR A 198 13.04 2.58 25.20
C THR A 198 12.85 3.99 25.76
N SER A 199 12.13 4.86 25.06
CA SER A 199 11.82 6.22 25.51
C SER A 199 10.97 6.23 26.78
N GLY A 200 10.00 5.32 26.90
CA GLY A 200 9.22 5.14 28.13
C GLY A 200 10.08 4.75 29.33
N ARG A 201 11.00 3.79 29.13
CA ARG A 201 11.92 3.34 30.17
C ARG A 201 12.89 4.44 30.62
N ASN A 202 13.44 5.22 29.68
CA ASN A 202 14.36 6.32 30.01
C ASN A 202 13.68 7.38 30.89
N ARG A 203 12.46 7.79 30.53
CA ARG A 203 11.65 8.74 31.33
C ARG A 203 11.33 8.20 32.73
N ALA A 204 11.04 6.91 32.86
CA ALA A 204 10.82 6.29 34.16
C ALA A 204 12.08 6.31 35.03
N MET A 205 13.26 6.06 34.44
CA MET A 205 14.55 6.11 35.12
C MET A 205 14.94 7.52 35.57
N GLU A 206 14.64 8.56 34.77
CA GLU A 206 14.86 9.96 35.16
C GLU A 206 14.04 10.34 36.39
N ARG A 207 12.75 9.98 36.43
CA ARG A 207 11.90 10.23 37.60
C ARG A 207 12.40 9.56 38.88
N LEU A 208 13.04 8.39 38.77
CA LEU A 208 13.66 7.70 39.91
C LEU A 208 14.99 8.32 40.35
N ARG A 209 15.64 9.13 39.50
CA ARG A 209 16.87 9.86 39.86
C ARG A 209 16.58 11.21 40.53
N GLU A 210 15.41 11.78 40.27
CA GLU A 210 14.99 13.09 40.79
C GLU A 210 14.22 13.02 42.13
N GLY A 211 13.75 11.84 42.54
CA GLY A 211 13.05 11.61 43.81
C GLY A 211 13.88 10.84 44.81
#